data_AF-A0A1I4Q800-F1
#
_entry.id   AF-A0A1I4Q800-F1
#
_cell.length_a   1.000
_cell.length_b   1.000
_cell.length_c   1.000
_cell.angle_alpha   90.00
_cell.angle_beta   90.00
_cell.angle_gamma   90.00
#
_symmetry.space_group_name_H-M   'P 1'
#
loop_
_entity.id
_entity.type
_entity.pdbx_description
1 polymer ?
#
loop_
_entity_poly.entity_id
_entity_poly.type
_entity_poly.pdbx_seq_one_letter_code
_entity_poly.pdbx_strand_id
1 'polypeptide(L)'
;MNTLQQVSGAIGTALYIIIMSGGQKQYLSGASDPQAPAEIEKGLAAGINNAFWFGVIIALVALVLGLFLRKGKSPEHEQAAG
;
A
#
# COMPACT_ATOMS: atom_id res chain seq x y z
N MET A 1 -15.80 -0.69 -12.84
CA MET A 1 -15.64 -1.08 -11.43
C MET A 1 -16.23 -2.47 -11.28
N ASN A 2 -15.41 -3.49 -10.99
CA ASN A 2 -15.88 -4.83 -10.68
C ASN A 2 -15.54 -5.16 -9.22
N THR A 3 -16.20 -6.15 -8.63
CA THR A 3 -15.97 -6.64 -7.26
C THR A 3 -14.49 -6.85 -6.95
N LEU A 4 -13.69 -7.40 -7.86
CA LEU A 4 -12.24 -7.58 -7.71
C LEU A 4 -11.51 -6.24 -7.50
N GLN A 5 -11.82 -5.20 -8.29
CA GLN A 5 -11.23 -3.86 -8.15
C GLN A 5 -11.68 -3.17 -6.84
N GLN A 6 -12.93 -3.38 -6.44
CA GLN A 6 -13.48 -2.83 -5.20
C GLN A 6 -12.82 -3.49 -3.98
N VAL A 7 -12.74 -4.82 -3.96
CA VAL A 7 -12.13 -5.59 -2.88
C VAL A 7 -10.63 -5.30 -2.79
N SER A 8 -9.92 -5.26 -3.92
CA SER A 8 -8.48 -4.92 -3.91
C SER A 8 -8.20 -3.52 -3.39
N GLY A 9 -9.06 -2.54 -3.74
CA GLY A 9 -8.94 -1.17 -3.24
C GLY A 9 -9.14 -1.07 -1.73
N ALA A 10 -10.20 -1.71 -1.22
CA ALA A 10 -10.50 -1.72 0.22
C ALA A 10 -9.42 -2.44 1.05
N ILE A 11 -8.87 -3.54 0.54
CA ILE A 11 -7.76 -4.25 1.20
C ILE A 11 -6.52 -3.35 1.25
N GLY A 12 -6.19 -2.67 0.15
CA GLY A 12 -5.03 -1.79 0.08
C GLY A 12 -5.08 -0.66 1.11
N THR A 13 -6.23 0.02 1.24
CA THR A 13 -6.40 1.09 2.22
C THR A 13 -6.37 0.56 3.64
N ALA A 14 -7.02 -0.57 3.92
CA ALA A 14 -7.00 -1.19 5.25
C ALA A 14 -5.59 -1.56 5.70
N LEU A 15 -4.80 -2.20 4.82
CA LEU A 15 -3.40 -2.53 5.08
C LEU A 15 -2.58 -1.28 5.38
N TYR A 16 -2.79 -0.21 4.61
CA TYR A 16 -2.06 1.05 4.82
C TYR A 16 -2.33 1.65 6.20
N ILE A 17 -3.60 1.68 6.63
CA ILE A 17 -4.00 2.19 7.96
C ILE A 17 -3.42 1.31 9.07
N ILE A 18 -3.41 -0.01 8.91
CA ILE A 18 -2.83 -0.93 9.90
C ILE A 18 -1.34 -0.64 10.11
N ILE A 19 -0.57 -0.47 9.03
CA ILE A 19 0.88 -0.23 9.11
C ILE A 19 1.17 1.16 9.68
N MET A 20 0.40 2.15 9.27
CA MET A 20 0.53 3.52 9.79
C MET A 20 0.25 3.58 11.29
N SER A 21 -0.89 3.04 11.74
CA SER A 21 -1.27 3.01 13.16
C SER A 21 -0.31 2.16 13.99
N GLY A 22 0.16 1.03 13.45
CA GLY A 22 1.19 0.21 14.07
C GLY A 22 2.51 0.96 14.26
N GLY A 23 2.97 1.68 13.23
CA GLY A 23 4.19 2.49 13.30
C GLY A 23 4.08 3.66 14.29
N GLN A 24 2.94 4.35 14.30
CA GLN A 24 2.66 5.41 15.28
C GLN A 24 2.68 4.86 16.71
N LYS A 25 2.01 3.73 16.96
CA LYS A 25 1.99 3.09 18.27
C LYS A 25 3.40 2.64 18.70
N GLN A 26 4.19 2.12 17.77
CA GLN A 26 5.56 1.70 18.02
C GLN A 26 6.44 2.89 18.44
N TYR A 27 6.33 4.03 17.75
CA TYR A 27 7.03 5.25 18.12
C TYR A 27 6.64 5.73 19.52
N LEU A 28 5.33 5.84 19.78
CA LEU A 28 4.80 6.35 21.06
C LEU A 28 5.15 5.45 22.25
N SER A 29 5.29 4.14 22.04
CA SER A 29 5.70 3.19 23.08
C SER A 29 7.12 3.44 23.59
N GLY A 30 7.97 4.12 22.81
CA GLY A 30 9.32 4.52 23.20
C GLY A 30 9.45 5.97 23.67
N ALA A 31 8.37 6.76 23.61
CA ALA A 31 8.39 8.16 23.99
C ALA A 31 8.35 8.33 25.51
N SER A 32 9.07 9.32 26.04
CA SER A 32 9.07 9.62 27.47
C SER A 32 7.73 10.16 27.97
N ASP A 33 7.02 10.91 27.13
CA ASP A 33 5.64 11.33 27.37
C ASP A 33 4.79 11.05 26.11
N PRO A 34 4.14 9.89 26.02
CA PRO A 34 3.33 9.50 24.86
C PRO A 34 2.05 10.31 24.67
N GLN A 35 1.67 11.16 25.63
CA GLN A 35 0.47 12.00 25.57
C GLN A 35 0.79 13.46 25.24
N ALA A 36 2.07 13.83 25.24
CA ALA A 36 2.52 15.14 24.78
C ALA A 36 2.09 15.36 23.31
N PRO A 37 1.44 16.49 22.99
CA PRO A 37 1.00 16.78 21.61
C PRO A 37 2.12 16.66 20.58
N ALA A 38 3.32 17.10 20.93
CA ALA A 38 4.50 17.01 20.07
C ALA A 38 4.92 15.55 19.76
N GLU A 39 4.76 14.62 20.71
CA GLU A 39 5.08 13.21 20.48
C GLU A 39 3.99 12.51 19.67
N ILE A 40 2.72 12.92 19.82
CA ILE A 40 1.61 12.45 18.99
C ILE A 40 1.84 12.85 17.52
N GLU A 41 2.22 14.10 17.26
CA GLU A 41 2.53 14.58 15.91
C GLU A 41 3.71 13.83 15.28
N LYS A 42 4.81 13.64 16.03
CA LYS A 42 5.96 12.86 15.57
C LYS A 42 5.60 11.39 15.35
N GLY A 43 4.79 10.81 16.22
CA GLY A 43 4.29 9.44 16.07
C GLY A 43 3.47 9.25 14.81
N LEU A 44 2.59 10.21 14.48
CA LEU A 44 1.84 10.19 13.23
C LEU A 44 2.81 10.24 12.02
N ALA A 45 3.79 11.15 12.03
CA ALA A 45 4.78 11.24 10.97
C ALA A 45 5.59 9.94 10.81
N ALA A 46 5.99 9.31 11.93
CA ALA A 46 6.69 8.03 11.94
C ALA A 46 5.81 6.89 11.36
N GLY A 47 4.54 6.84 11.75
CA GLY A 47 3.56 5.90 11.20
C GLY A 47 3.40 6.06 9.68
N ILE A 48 3.22 7.29 9.20
CA ILE A 48 3.11 7.60 7.77
C ILE A 48 4.40 7.20 7.03
N ASN A 49 5.57 7.51 7.58
CA ASN A 49 6.85 7.16 6.97
C ASN A 49 7.01 5.63 6.83
N ASN A 50 6.62 4.88 7.85
CA ASN A 50 6.64 3.42 7.82
C ASN A 50 5.70 2.84 6.75
N ALA A 51 4.47 3.37 6.66
CA ALA A 51 3.50 2.97 5.64
C ALA A 51 3.97 3.32 4.22
N PHE A 52 4.64 4.46 4.04
CA PHE A 52 5.21 4.87 2.76
C PHE A 52 6.30 3.89 2.30
N TRP A 53 7.25 3.54 3.17
CA TRP A 53 8.30 2.57 2.84
C TRP A 53 7.75 1.19 2.50
N PHE A 54 6.71 0.74 3.20
CA PHE A 54 6.01 -0.48 2.83
C PHE A 54 5.39 -0.39 1.43
N GLY A 55 4.74 0.74 1.11
CA GLY A 55 4.23 1.02 -0.24
C GLY A 55 5.32 0.98 -1.31
N VAL A 56 6.51 1.52 -1.02
CA VAL A 56 7.68 1.44 -1.92
C VAL A 56 8.09 -0.01 -2.16
N ILE A 57 8.15 -0.85 -1.12
CA ILE A 57 8.48 -2.27 -1.25
C ILE A 57 7.44 -2.98 -2.13
N ILE A 58 6.14 -2.74 -1.91
CA ILE A 58 5.08 -3.29 -2.77
C ILE A 58 5.24 -2.83 -4.22
N ALA A 59 5.51 -1.54 -4.44
CA ALA A 59 5.69 -0.98 -5.77
C ALA A 59 6.89 -1.62 -6.48
N LEU A 60 8.00 -1.86 -5.78
CA LEU A 60 9.16 -2.56 -6.32
C LEU A 60 8.83 -4.01 -6.67
N VAL A 61 8.13 -4.73 -5.80
CA VAL A 61 7.68 -6.11 -6.10
C VAL A 61 6.76 -6.12 -7.31
N ALA A 62 5.78 -5.22 -7.38
CA ALA A 62 4.87 -5.10 -8.51
C ALA A 62 5.60 -4.75 -9.80
N LEU A 63 6.62 -3.88 -9.74
CA LEU A 63 7.48 -3.55 -10.87
C LEU A 63 8.26 -4.77 -11.34
N VAL A 64 8.93 -5.48 -10.43
CA VAL A 64 9.69 -6.70 -10.75
C VAL A 64 8.79 -7.74 -11.40
N LEU A 65 7.63 -8.04 -10.80
CA LEU A 65 6.64 -8.95 -11.37
C LEU A 65 6.16 -8.47 -12.74
N GLY A 66 5.90 -7.17 -12.88
CA GLY A 66 5.49 -6.54 -14.13
C GLY A 66 6.50 -6.69 -15.27
N LEU A 67 7.81 -6.70 -14.96
CA LEU A 67 8.85 -6.97 -15.96
C LEU A 67 8.83 -8.42 -16.47
N PHE A 68 8.37 -9.37 -15.65
CA PHE A 68 8.24 -10.79 -16.02
C PHE A 68 6.89 -11.15 -16.63
N LEU A 69 5.91 -10.25 -16.62
CA LEU A 69 4.66 -10.44 -17.37
C LEU A 69 4.96 -10.41 -18.88
N ARG A 70 5.24 -11.58 -19.45
CA ARG A 70 5.30 -11.79 -20.89
C ARG A 70 3.97 -11.35 -21.49
N LYS A 71 3.99 -10.46 -22.48
CA LYS A 71 2.82 -10.15 -23.32
C LYS A 71 2.32 -11.46 -23.93
N GLY A 72 1.31 -12.09 -23.33
CA GLY A 72 0.48 -13.06 -24.02
C GLY A 72 -0.12 -12.33 -25.21
N LYS A 73 -0.04 -12.93 -26.40
CA LYS A 73 -0.74 -12.42 -27.59
C LYS A 73 -2.12 -11.97 -27.16
N SER A 74 -2.45 -10.72 -27.46
CA SER A 74 -3.84 -10.29 -27.44
C SER A 74 -4.60 -11.37 -28.22
N PRO A 75 -5.74 -11.89 -27.73
CA PRO A 75 -6.73 -12.38 -28.66
C PRO A 75 -7.00 -11.18 -29.55
N GLU A 76 -6.38 -11.17 -30.73
CA GLU A 76 -6.89 -10.41 -31.84
C GLU A 76 -8.34 -10.85 -31.91
N HIS A 77 -9.25 -9.93 -31.60
CA HIS A 77 -10.66 -10.17 -31.86
C HIS A 77 -10.74 -10.43 -33.36
N GLU A 78 -10.76 -11.71 -33.72
CA GLU A 78 -11.33 -12.24 -34.95
C GLU A 78 -12.83 -11.89 -34.93
N GLN A 79 -13.10 -10.61 -35.19
CA GLN A 79 -14.28 -10.20 -35.92
C GLN A 79 -13.78 -9.80 -37.31
N ALA A 80 -13.30 -10.83 -38.00
CA ALA A 80 -13.31 -10.85 -39.44
C ALA A 80 -14.77 -10.67 -39.91
N ALA A 81 -14.89 -9.92 -40.99
CA ALA A 81 -16.08 -9.75 -41.79
C ALA A 81 -16.89 -11.04 -41.99
N GLY A 82 -18.22 -10.90 -42.03
CA GLY A 82 -19.17 -11.95 -42.40
C GLY A 82 -20.58 -11.59 -41.98
#